data_AF-A0A8T5PLK2-F1
#
_entry.id   AF-A0A8T5PLK2-F1
#
_cell.length_a   1.000
_cell.length_b   1.000
_cell.length_c   1.000
_cell.angle_alpha   90.00
_cell.angle_beta   90.00
_cell.angle_gamma   90.00
#
_symmetry.space_group_name_H-M   'P 1'
#
loop_
_entity.id
_entity.type
_entity.pdbx_description
1 polymer ?
#
loop_
_entity_poly.entity_id
_entity_poly.type
_entity_poly.pdbx_seq_one_letter_code
_entity_poly.pdbx_strand_id
1 'polypeptide(L)'
;MEETYKKLFKEFLDGAIDEENKERYNSAVSNYYKALSTLCSLIIYRTNRKTVDSHQEVDLFLRTLFPEIRKAIDGLYKTYTGTYQTLKQKEDCNEVKNGIKTVIKMAGIEEEFKETFSKI
;
A
#
# COMPACT_ATOMS: atom_id res chain seq x y z
N MET A 1 -2.04 -10.10 15.12
CA MET A 1 -1.18 -9.56 14.04
C MET A 1 -1.90 -9.50 12.71
N GLU A 2 -2.33 -10.62 12.12
CA GLU A 2 -3.06 -10.57 10.84
C GLU A 2 -4.28 -9.65 10.87
N GLU A 3 -5.15 -9.80 11.88
CA GLU A 3 -6.31 -8.93 12.07
C GLU A 3 -5.92 -7.45 12.27
N THR A 4 -4.80 -7.21 12.95
CA THR A 4 -4.25 -5.86 13.15
C THR A 4 -3.87 -5.23 11.81
N TYR A 5 -3.17 -5.96 10.93
CA TYR A 5 -2.81 -5.47 9.61
C TYR A 5 -4.05 -5.22 8.73
N LYS A 6 -5.08 -6.07 8.80
CA LYS A 6 -6.33 -5.84 8.06
C LYS A 6 -7.04 -4.56 8.51
N LYS A 7 -7.12 -4.34 9.82
CA LYS A 7 -7.71 -3.11 10.38
C LYS A 7 -6.93 -1.87 9.98
N LEU A 8 -5.61 -1.88 10.13
CA LEU A 8 -4.74 -0.77 9.75
C LEU A 8 -4.79 -0.50 8.24
N PHE A 9 -4.79 -1.54 7.42
CA PHE A 9 -4.95 -1.42 5.97
C PHE A 9 -6.25 -0.68 5.64
N LYS A 10 -7.36 -1.11 6.25
CA LYS A 10 -8.67 -0.49 6.05
C LYS A 10 -8.68 0.97 6.53
N GLU A 11 -8.14 1.24 7.72
CA GLU A 11 -8.06 2.59 8.28
C GLU A 11 -7.29 3.54 7.37
N PHE A 12 -6.11 3.14 6.89
CA PHE A 12 -5.32 3.95 5.97
C PHE A 12 -6.00 4.11 4.61
N LEU A 13 -6.64 3.06 4.09
CA LEU A 13 -7.35 3.12 2.81
C LEU A 13 -8.53 4.08 2.88
N ASP A 14 -9.39 3.94 3.89
CA ASP A 14 -10.56 4.80 4.07
C ASP A 14 -10.14 6.26 4.31
N GLY A 15 -9.07 6.48 5.09
CA GLY A 15 -8.49 7.82 5.27
C GLY A 15 -7.86 8.40 4.00
N ALA A 16 -7.29 7.57 3.13
CA ALA A 16 -6.75 8.03 1.84
C ALA A 16 -7.87 8.47 0.89
N ILE A 17 -8.97 7.72 0.85
CA ILE A 17 -10.14 8.03 0.02
C ILE A 17 -10.78 9.36 0.46
N ASP A 18 -10.95 9.55 1.77
CA ASP A 18 -11.49 10.81 2.31
C ASP A 18 -10.62 12.03 1.94
N GLU A 19 -9.29 11.90 2.08
CA GLU A 19 -8.36 12.96 1.71
C GLU A 19 -8.34 13.21 0.18
N GLU A 20 -8.45 12.16 -0.64
CA GLU A 20 -8.55 12.30 -2.10
C GLU A 20 -9.83 13.02 -2.52
N ASN A 21 -10.98 12.69 -1.90
CA ASN A 21 -12.26 13.36 -2.15
C ASN A 21 -12.25 14.85 -1.76
N LYS A 22 -11.38 15.22 -0.82
CA LYS A 22 -11.13 16.61 -0.40
C LYS A 22 -10.04 17.29 -1.22
N GLU A 23 -9.54 16.65 -2.28
CA GLU A 23 -8.45 17.12 -3.15
C GLU A 23 -7.13 17.37 -2.40
N ARG A 24 -6.94 16.72 -1.24
CA ARG A 24 -5.72 16.80 -0.43
C ARG A 24 -4.74 15.70 -0.85
N TYR A 25 -4.27 15.79 -2.09
CA TYR A 25 -3.55 14.69 -2.73
C TYR A 25 -2.25 14.28 -2.02
N ASN A 26 -1.51 15.19 -1.37
CA ASN A 26 -0.32 14.81 -0.60
C ASN A 26 -0.68 13.87 0.56
N SER A 27 -1.72 14.21 1.32
CA SER A 27 -2.23 13.37 2.41
C SER A 27 -2.77 12.06 1.88
N ALA A 28 -3.52 12.09 0.77
CA ALA A 28 -4.08 10.90 0.13
C ALA A 28 -2.98 9.93 -0.32
N VAL A 29 -1.96 10.40 -1.05
CA VAL A 29 -0.80 9.58 -1.48
C VAL A 29 -0.08 8.98 -0.27
N SER A 30 0.14 9.77 0.79
CA SER A 30 0.75 9.28 2.03
C SER A 30 -0.06 8.15 2.65
N ASN A 31 -1.39 8.30 2.76
CA ASN A 31 -2.24 7.28 3.35
C ASN A 31 -2.39 6.04 2.45
N TYR A 32 -2.51 6.20 1.12
CA TYR A 32 -2.50 5.07 0.19
C TYR A 32 -1.19 4.28 0.29
N TYR A 33 -0.04 4.95 0.42
CA TYR A 33 1.24 4.26 0.56
C TYR A 33 1.37 3.53 1.91
N LYS A 34 0.80 4.07 3.00
CA LYS A 34 0.69 3.37 4.28
C LYS A 34 -0.20 2.13 4.17
N ALA A 35 -1.32 2.23 3.46
CA ALA A 35 -2.17 1.08 3.17
C ALA A 35 -1.39 0.00 2.38
N LEU A 36 -0.72 0.39 1.29
CA LEU A 36 0.14 -0.52 0.50
C LEU A 36 1.23 -1.18 1.36
N SER A 37 1.93 -0.41 2.18
CA SER A 37 2.98 -0.93 3.07
C SER A 37 2.40 -1.93 4.07
N THR A 38 1.24 -1.62 4.65
CA THR A 38 0.53 -2.50 5.60
C THR A 38 0.07 -3.80 4.94
N LEU A 39 -0.40 -3.73 3.68
CA LEU A 39 -0.74 -4.90 2.87
C LEU A 39 0.49 -5.79 2.65
N CYS A 40 1.64 -5.20 2.33
CA CYS A 40 2.89 -5.94 2.21
C CYS A 40 3.28 -6.60 3.54
N SER A 41 3.16 -5.89 4.67
CA SER A 41 3.40 -6.46 6.00
C SER A 41 2.49 -7.65 6.31
N LEU A 42 1.21 -7.60 5.90
CA LEU A 42 0.29 -8.74 6.01
C LEU A 42 0.78 -9.94 5.21
N ILE A 43 1.17 -9.73 3.95
CA ILE A 43 1.67 -10.80 3.06
C ILE A 43 2.93 -11.44 3.65
N ILE A 44 3.89 -10.62 4.09
CA ILE A 44 5.12 -11.09 4.74
C ILE A 44 4.78 -11.92 5.98
N TYR A 45 3.93 -11.40 6.86
CA TYR A 45 3.53 -12.09 8.09
C TYR A 45 2.84 -13.44 7.81
N ARG A 46 2.01 -13.53 6.77
CA ARG A 46 1.37 -14.79 6.38
C ARG A 46 2.39 -15.84 5.94
N THR A 47 3.44 -15.42 5.24
CA THR A 47 4.44 -16.34 4.68
C THR A 47 5.49 -16.79 5.69
N ASN A 48 6.00 -15.90 6.54
CA ASN A 48 7.15 -16.21 7.40
C ASN A 48 6.92 -15.94 8.91
N ARG A 49 5.72 -15.50 9.29
CA ARG A 49 5.35 -15.14 10.68
C ARG A 49 6.23 -14.05 11.32
N LYS A 50 6.94 -13.26 10.51
CA LYS A 50 7.70 -12.09 10.97
C LYS A 50 6.83 -10.85 10.97
N THR A 51 6.99 -10.04 12.00
CA THR A 51 6.54 -8.65 12.02
C THR A 51 7.60 -7.78 11.35
N VAL A 52 7.16 -6.70 10.75
CA VAL A 52 8.02 -5.69 10.13
C VAL A 52 7.67 -4.34 10.72
N ASP A 53 8.69 -3.61 11.13
CA ASP A 53 8.54 -2.40 11.94
C ASP A 53 8.90 -1.12 11.16
N SER A 54 9.40 -1.26 9.92
CA SER A 54 9.79 -0.14 9.08
C SER A 54 9.58 -0.39 7.58
N HIS A 55 9.54 0.69 6.78
CA HIS A 55 9.51 0.58 5.32
C HIS A 55 10.76 -0.11 4.75
N GLN A 56 11.92 0.06 5.39
CA GLN A 56 13.16 -0.60 5.01
C GLN A 56 13.06 -2.13 5.20
N GLU A 57 12.46 -2.57 6.29
CA GLU A 57 12.22 -4.00 6.51
C GLU A 57 11.19 -4.57 5.52
N VAL A 58 10.10 -3.83 5.25
CA VAL A 58 9.14 -4.22 4.20
C VAL A 58 9.87 -4.38 2.86
N ASP A 59 10.69 -3.41 2.45
CA ASP A 59 11.47 -3.46 1.20
C ASP A 59 12.42 -4.67 1.18
N LEU A 60 13.14 -4.93 2.27
CA LEU A 60 14.05 -6.06 2.41
C LEU A 60 13.31 -7.41 2.24
N PHE A 61 12.19 -7.60 2.94
CA PHE A 61 11.42 -8.83 2.84
C PHE A 61 10.76 -9.00 1.47
N LEU A 62 10.27 -7.92 0.86
CA LEU A 62 9.74 -7.99 -0.50
C LEU A 62 10.83 -8.37 -1.51
N ARG A 63 12.05 -7.81 -1.41
CA ARG A 63 13.17 -8.19 -2.30
C ARG A 63 13.56 -9.65 -2.19
N THR A 64 13.51 -10.20 -0.97
CA THR A 64 14.00 -11.55 -0.68
C THR A 64 12.95 -12.63 -0.91
N LEU A 65 11.69 -12.36 -0.54
CA LEU A 65 10.61 -13.35 -0.56
C LEU A 65 9.63 -13.15 -1.72
N PHE A 66 9.48 -11.92 -2.22
CA PHE A 66 8.49 -11.57 -3.23
C PHE A 66 9.05 -10.62 -4.31
N PRO A 67 10.15 -10.98 -4.99
CA PRO A 67 10.86 -10.08 -5.89
C PRO A 67 9.97 -9.52 -7.01
N GLU A 68 9.01 -10.31 -7.50
CA GLU A 68 8.06 -9.86 -8.52
C GLU A 68 7.09 -8.80 -7.99
N ILE A 69 6.56 -9.00 -6.77
CA ILE A 69 5.71 -7.99 -6.10
C ILE A 69 6.53 -6.73 -5.88
N ARG A 70 7.78 -6.86 -5.39
CA ARG A 70 8.67 -5.73 -5.18
C ARG A 70 8.90 -4.93 -6.46
N LYS A 71 9.15 -5.62 -7.57
CA LYS A 71 9.37 -5.01 -8.88
C LYS A 71 8.13 -4.28 -9.39
N ALA A 72 6.94 -4.86 -9.18
CA ALA A 72 5.68 -4.28 -9.62
C ALA A 72 5.32 -2.96 -8.92
N ILE A 73 5.79 -2.76 -7.69
CA ILE A 73 5.59 -1.52 -6.92
C ILE A 73 6.85 -0.65 -6.86
N ASP A 74 7.84 -0.94 -7.71
CA ASP A 74 9.05 -0.13 -7.76
C ASP A 74 8.73 1.30 -8.18
N GLY A 75 9.37 2.27 -7.55
CA GLY A 75 9.09 3.69 -7.77
C GLY A 75 7.99 4.30 -6.89
N LEU A 76 7.03 3.53 -6.37
CA LEU A 76 5.96 4.09 -5.54
C LEU A 76 6.46 4.74 -4.24
N TYR A 77 7.59 4.26 -3.71
CA TYR A 77 8.25 4.91 -2.58
C TYR A 77 8.74 6.33 -2.90
N LYS A 78 9.14 6.58 -4.16
CA LYS A 78 9.51 7.92 -4.63
C LYS A 78 8.28 8.82 -4.75
N THR A 79 7.16 8.30 -5.24
CA THR A 79 5.88 9.02 -5.28
C THR A 79 5.45 9.43 -3.86
N TYR A 80 5.53 8.49 -2.91
CA TYR A 80 5.28 8.73 -1.49
C TYR A 80 6.21 9.78 -0.88
N THR A 81 7.53 9.60 -0.95
CA THR A 81 8.48 10.53 -0.34
C THR A 81 8.47 11.92 -0.99
N GLY A 82 8.06 12.00 -2.26
CA GLY A 82 7.83 13.28 -2.94
C GLY A 82 6.70 14.12 -2.34
N THR A 83 5.80 13.53 -1.53
CA THR A 83 4.73 14.29 -0.82
C THR A 83 5.29 15.30 0.17
N TYR A 84 6.52 15.13 0.64
CA TYR A 84 7.19 16.08 1.55
C TYR A 84 7.80 17.29 0.84
N GLN A 85 7.92 17.24 -0.50
CA GLN A 85 8.70 18.20 -1.28
C GLN A 85 7.88 18.86 -2.40
N THR A 86 6.84 18.18 -2.89
CA THR A 86 6.08 18.60 -4.07
C THR A 86 4.58 18.40 -3.84
N LEU A 87 3.76 19.26 -4.44
CA LEU A 87 2.31 19.06 -4.49
C LEU A 87 1.99 17.90 -5.43
N LYS A 88 1.14 16.99 -4.93
CA LYS A 88 0.64 15.83 -5.66
C LYS A 88 -0.67 16.16 -6.36
N GLN A 89 -0.97 15.34 -7.34
CA GLN A 89 -2.20 15.40 -8.12
C GLN A 89 -2.93 14.06 -8.02
N LYS A 90 -4.13 14.02 -8.61
CA LYS A 90 -4.97 12.82 -8.63
C LYS A 90 -4.26 11.63 -9.28
N GLU A 91 -3.42 11.89 -10.27
CA GLU A 91 -2.63 10.91 -11.00
C GLU A 91 -1.64 10.19 -10.07
N ASP A 92 -1.01 10.90 -9.13
CA ASP A 92 -0.14 10.29 -8.12
C ASP A 92 -0.93 9.34 -7.20
N CYS A 93 -2.17 9.70 -6.82
CA CYS A 93 -3.05 8.80 -6.06
C CYS A 93 -3.37 7.53 -6.87
N ASN A 94 -3.68 7.68 -8.16
CA ASN A 94 -3.98 6.56 -9.05
C ASN A 94 -2.79 5.61 -9.20
N GLU A 95 -1.57 6.12 -9.23
CA GLU A 95 -0.35 5.31 -9.26
C GLU A 95 -0.28 4.36 -8.06
N VAL A 96 -0.47 4.88 -6.85
CA VAL A 96 -0.42 4.07 -5.62
C VAL A 96 -1.61 3.10 -5.52
N LYS A 97 -2.83 3.53 -5.89
CA LYS A 97 -4.02 2.65 -5.95
C LYS A 97 -3.80 1.47 -6.90
N ASN A 98 -3.22 1.73 -8.07
CA ASN A 98 -2.88 0.67 -9.02
C ASN A 98 -1.81 -0.27 -8.45
N GLY A 99 -0.85 0.25 -7.69
CA GLY A 99 0.07 -0.54 -6.88
C GLY A 99 -0.65 -1.50 -5.94
N ILE A 100 -1.59 -1.00 -5.12
CA ILE A 100 -2.39 -1.81 -4.19
C ILE A 100 -3.12 -2.93 -4.94
N LYS A 101 -3.84 -2.60 -6.03
CA LYS A 101 -4.55 -3.58 -6.86
C LYS A 101 -3.61 -4.66 -7.41
N THR A 102 -2.42 -4.26 -7.85
CA THR A 102 -1.41 -5.16 -8.41
C THR A 102 -0.90 -6.13 -7.35
N VAL A 103 -0.56 -5.64 -6.15
CA VAL A 103 -0.12 -6.48 -5.04
C VAL A 103 -1.20 -7.49 -4.63
N ILE A 104 -2.46 -7.06 -4.51
CA ILE A 104 -3.59 -7.95 -4.17
C ILE A 104 -3.71 -9.09 -5.18
N LYS A 105 -3.63 -8.78 -6.48
CA LYS A 105 -3.69 -9.78 -7.56
C LYS A 105 -2.49 -10.74 -7.52
N MET A 106 -1.28 -10.20 -7.42
CA MET A 106 -0.06 -11.02 -7.41
C MET A 106 0.04 -11.92 -6.18
N ALA A 107 -0.57 -11.51 -5.06
CA ALA A 107 -0.64 -12.32 -3.86
C ALA A 107 -1.79 -13.35 -3.86
N GLY A 108 -2.69 -13.33 -4.85
CA GLY A 108 -3.80 -14.28 -4.96
C GLY A 108 -4.86 -14.12 -3.86
N ILE A 109 -5.10 -12.89 -3.40
CA ILE A 109 -5.99 -12.54 -2.28
C ILE A 109 -7.16 -11.66 -2.71
N GLU A 110 -7.56 -11.71 -3.98
CA GLU A 110 -8.58 -10.83 -4.55
C GLU A 110 -9.95 -10.98 -3.87
N GLU A 111 -10.39 -12.21 -3.58
CA GLU A 111 -11.70 -12.45 -2.97
C GLU A 111 -11.79 -11.83 -1.55
N GLU A 112 -10.69 -11.88 -0.80
CA GLU A 112 -10.60 -11.27 0.52
C GLU A 112 -10.69 -9.74 0.46
N PHE A 113 -10.17 -9.14 -0.61
CA PHE A 113 -10.09 -7.68 -0.78
C PHE A 113 -11.05 -7.16 -1.85
N LYS A 114 -12.12 -7.89 -2.21
CA LYS A 114 -13.09 -7.47 -3.23
C LYS A 114 -13.70 -6.09 -2.98
N GLU A 115 -13.99 -5.77 -1.71
CA GLU A 115 -14.52 -4.45 -1.33
C GLU A 115 -13.52 -3.33 -1.61
N THR A 116 -12.22 -3.62 -1.48
CA THR A 116 -11.15 -2.66 -1.82
C THR A 116 -11.23 -2.28 -3.30
N PHE A 117 -11.42 -3.25 -4.20
CA PHE A 117 -11.55 -2.96 -5.64
C PHE A 117 -12.77 -2.10 -5.98
N SER A 118 -13.84 -2.15 -5.18
CA SER A 118 -15.00 -1.27 -5.40
C SER A 118 -14.75 0.18 -4.97
N LYS A 119 -13.75 0.41 -4.12
CA LYS A 119 -13.43 1.71 -3.52
C LYS A 119 -12.32 2.47 -4.25
N ILE A 120 -11.38 1.78 -4.88
CA ILE A 120 -10.19 2.36 -5.53
C ILE A 120 -10.02 1.92 -6.96
#